data_AF-A0A7L3FNF9-F1
#
_entry.id   AF-A0A7L3FNF9-F1
#
_cell.length_a   1.000
_cell.length_b   1.000
_cell.length_c   1.000
_cell.angle_alpha   90.00
_cell.angle_beta   90.00
_cell.angle_gamma   90.00
#
_symmetry.space_group_name_H-M   'P 1'
#
loop_
_entity.id
_entity.type
_entity.pdbx_description
1 polymer ?
#
loop_
_entity_poly.entity_id
_entity_poly.type
_entity_poly.pdbx_seq_one_letter_code
_entity_poly.pdbx_strand_id
1 'polypeptide(L)'
;MVNERHNGNLLVHLGPKLQAYPEELLRQRRGHDGQPQYLIQWSVVSSGERAAGGSGASCAAPKPESISLWMSAEEVCASCPALLGKRQQDGQWVREEKAARPFAVDVPRDEASLLEMQADVRSLVQRAGRQMSDGGAPESSILNTVHVLSAYASIGSLAGAFRETGALDLLMKMLCHKEKQVRCSAGKMLRALASHDAGSRASVLLSLSQQDGIEWHMDFDGRYTLLELFAETTSSKEHCMSFEGIHLPQV
;
A
#
# COMPACT_ATOMS: atom_id res chain seq x y z
N MET A 1 -13.06 35.44 -6.94
CA MET A 1 -11.63 35.10 -7.08
C MET A 1 -11.39 34.83 -8.56
N VAL A 2 -10.61 35.68 -9.22
CA VAL A 2 -10.33 35.58 -10.66
C VAL A 2 -9.18 34.59 -10.82
N ASN A 3 -9.44 33.41 -11.36
CA ASN A 3 -8.40 32.42 -11.67
C ASN A 3 -7.62 32.91 -12.89
N GLU A 4 -6.44 33.47 -12.68
CA GLU A 4 -5.53 33.80 -13.76
C GLU A 4 -5.01 32.53 -14.44
N ARG A 5 -4.97 32.53 -15.77
CA ARG A 5 -4.49 31.40 -16.58
C ARG A 5 -3.12 31.77 -17.13
N HIS A 6 -2.08 31.07 -16.70
CA HIS A 6 -0.75 31.23 -17.27
C HIS A 6 -0.46 30.06 -18.21
N ASN A 7 -0.22 30.36 -19.49
CA ASN A 7 0.08 29.36 -20.53
C ASN A 7 -0.99 28.26 -20.72
N GLY A 8 -2.27 28.61 -20.46
CA GLY A 8 -3.42 27.69 -20.59
C GLY A 8 -3.66 26.78 -19.38
N ASN A 9 -2.78 26.82 -18.37
CA ASN A 9 -2.94 26.09 -17.11
C ASN A 9 -3.49 27.00 -16.00
N LEU A 10 -4.22 26.40 -15.07
CA LEU A 10 -4.83 27.04 -13.90
C LEU A 10 -3.75 27.43 -12.89
N LEU A 11 -3.73 28.70 -12.52
CA LEU A 11 -2.84 29.23 -11.49
C LEU A 11 -3.63 29.38 -10.19
N VAL A 12 -3.26 28.61 -9.17
CA VAL A 12 -3.96 28.58 -7.87
C VAL A 12 -3.21 29.45 -6.88
N HIS A 13 -3.90 30.44 -6.31
CA HIS A 13 -3.36 31.30 -5.26
C HIS A 13 -3.56 30.62 -3.89
N LEU A 14 -2.47 30.14 -3.29
CA LEU A 14 -2.47 29.48 -1.96
C LEU A 14 -2.30 30.48 -0.81
N GLY A 15 -1.95 31.73 -1.11
CA GLY A 15 -1.83 32.82 -0.14
C GLY A 15 -1.40 34.14 -0.77
N PRO A 16 -1.20 35.21 0.02
CA PRO A 16 -0.91 36.57 -0.49
C PRO A 16 0.35 36.68 -1.36
N LYS A 17 1.28 35.73 -1.23
CA LYS A 17 2.54 35.66 -1.98
C LYS A 17 2.87 34.24 -2.47
N LEU A 18 1.92 33.29 -2.45
CA LEU A 18 2.16 31.89 -2.82
C LEU A 18 1.26 31.48 -3.96
N GLN A 19 1.87 31.10 -5.07
CA GLN A 19 1.18 30.64 -6.28
C GLN A 19 1.61 29.20 -6.58
N ALA A 20 0.64 28.35 -6.91
CA ALA A 20 0.87 26.99 -7.37
C ALA A 20 0.46 26.86 -8.83
N TYR A 21 1.33 26.25 -9.64
CA TYR A 21 1.01 25.90 -11.02
C TYR A 21 1.35 24.43 -11.28
N PRO A 22 0.62 23.77 -12.21
CA PRO A 22 0.85 22.38 -12.53
C PRO A 22 2.09 22.28 -13.43
N GLU A 23 3.07 21.50 -12.98
CA GLU A 23 4.40 21.38 -13.58
C GLU A 23 4.47 20.13 -14.48
N GLU A 24 4.14 18.95 -13.93
CA GLU A 24 4.31 17.69 -14.63
C GLU A 24 3.24 16.65 -14.28
N LEU A 25 2.84 15.83 -15.25
CA LEU A 25 2.04 14.63 -15.02
C LEU A 25 2.97 13.45 -14.72
N LEU A 26 3.00 13.01 -13.46
CA LEU A 26 3.92 11.96 -13.01
C LEU A 26 3.41 10.55 -13.30
N ARG A 27 2.12 10.28 -13.02
CA ARG A 27 1.54 8.91 -13.11
C ARG A 27 0.06 8.94 -13.48
N GLN A 28 -0.41 7.82 -14.03
CA GLN A 28 -1.83 7.58 -14.30
C GLN A 28 -2.25 6.25 -13.66
N ARG A 29 -3.45 6.21 -13.08
CA ARG A 29 -4.08 4.99 -12.55
C ARG A 29 -5.55 4.94 -12.98
N ARG A 30 -6.18 3.76 -12.89
CA ARG A 30 -7.65 3.70 -12.92
C ARG A 30 -8.19 3.94 -11.52
N GLY A 31 -9.12 4.88 -11.40
CA GLY A 31 -9.89 5.13 -10.20
C GLY A 31 -10.89 4.00 -9.94
N HIS A 32 -11.54 4.08 -8.78
CA HIS A 32 -12.53 3.09 -8.32
C HIS A 32 -13.80 3.05 -9.23
N ASP A 33 -14.07 4.14 -9.92
CA ASP A 33 -15.12 4.31 -10.94
C ASP A 33 -14.71 3.81 -12.34
N GLY A 34 -13.50 3.27 -12.48
CA GLY A 34 -12.94 2.85 -13.76
C GLY A 34 -12.43 4.00 -14.63
N GLN A 35 -12.57 5.26 -14.19
CA GLN A 35 -12.09 6.44 -14.91
C GLN A 35 -10.59 6.67 -14.66
N PRO A 36 -9.86 7.27 -15.61
CA PRO A 36 -8.44 7.54 -15.42
C PRO A 36 -8.24 8.71 -14.43
N GLN A 37 -7.40 8.45 -13.42
CA GLN A 37 -6.90 9.46 -12.48
C GLN A 37 -5.42 9.72 -12.77
N TYR A 38 -5.01 10.96 -12.56
CA TYR A 38 -3.73 11.51 -12.97
C TYR A 38 -3.04 12.16 -11.76
N LEU A 39 -1.80 11.77 -11.49
CA LEU A 39 -0.97 12.37 -10.46
C LEU A 39 -0.21 13.54 -11.07
N ILE A 40 -0.63 14.76 -10.74
CA ILE A 40 0.00 15.99 -11.21
C ILE A 40 0.91 16.53 -10.10
N GLN A 41 2.15 16.82 -10.45
CA GLN A 41 3.06 17.61 -9.63
C GLN A 41 2.77 19.10 -9.85
N TRP A 42 2.61 19.81 -8.75
CA TRP A 42 2.41 21.25 -8.70
C TRP A 42 3.62 21.87 -8.01
N SER A 43 4.21 22.89 -8.62
CA SER A 43 5.27 23.66 -7.98
C SER A 43 4.66 24.88 -7.29
N VAL A 44 5.01 25.07 -6.03
CA VAL A 44 4.63 26.23 -5.23
C VAL A 44 5.76 27.23 -5.29
N VAL A 45 5.48 28.42 -5.81
CA VAL A 45 6.44 29.51 -5.91
C VAL A 45 6.00 30.65 -5.00
N SER A 46 6.91 31.10 -4.14
CA SER A 46 6.75 32.35 -3.43
C SER A 46 7.08 33.51 -4.37
N SER A 47 6.10 34.37 -4.65
CA SER A 47 6.31 35.63 -5.37
C SER A 47 7.05 36.61 -4.45
N GLY A 48 8.38 36.46 -4.38
CA GLY A 48 9.31 37.38 -3.73
C GLY A 48 9.81 38.46 -4.70
N GLU A 49 9.74 39.71 -4.25
CA GLU A 49 9.97 40.99 -4.94
C GLU A 49 11.09 41.02 -6.01
N ARG A 50 10.72 41.39 -7.24
CA ARG A 50 11.61 42.15 -8.13
C ARG A 50 11.49 43.64 -7.81
N ALA A 51 12.40 44.18 -7.00
CA ALA A 51 12.81 45.60 -7.08
C ALA A 51 14.15 45.84 -6.34
N ALA A 52 15.15 46.21 -7.14
CA ALA A 52 16.27 47.10 -6.83
C ALA A 52 17.14 46.88 -5.56
N GLY A 53 18.35 46.37 -5.80
CA GLY A 53 19.59 46.99 -5.28
C GLY A 53 20.17 46.45 -3.97
N GLY A 54 21.38 45.88 -4.06
CA GLY A 54 22.33 45.86 -2.94
C GLY A 54 22.88 44.50 -2.53
N SER A 55 24.01 44.12 -3.16
CA SER A 55 25.17 43.43 -2.58
C SER A 55 24.98 42.34 -1.50
N GLY A 56 25.38 41.11 -1.85
CA GLY A 56 26.13 40.25 -0.94
C GLY A 56 25.58 38.85 -0.70
N ALA A 57 26.38 37.87 -1.13
CA ALA A 57 26.44 36.48 -0.65
C ALA A 57 25.28 35.51 -0.99
N SER A 58 25.61 34.61 -1.93
CA SER A 58 25.18 33.20 -1.99
C SER A 58 23.67 32.92 -1.83
N CYS A 59 22.89 33.32 -2.83
CA CYS A 59 21.50 32.86 -2.96
C CYS A 59 21.47 31.49 -3.64
N ALA A 60 21.55 30.42 -2.84
CA ALA A 60 21.01 29.14 -3.27
C ALA A 60 19.51 29.35 -3.53
N ALA A 61 19.07 29.15 -4.77
CA ALA A 61 17.66 29.28 -5.14
C ALA A 61 16.82 28.43 -4.15
N PRO A 62 15.78 29.00 -3.50
CA PRO A 62 14.91 28.21 -2.65
C PRO A 62 14.30 27.11 -3.52
N LYS A 63 14.54 25.86 -3.13
CA LYS A 63 14.03 24.67 -3.81
C LYS A 63 12.50 24.82 -3.88
N PRO A 64 11.88 24.84 -5.08
CA PRO A 64 10.44 25.00 -5.16
C PRO A 64 9.77 23.84 -4.42
N GLU A 65 8.92 24.15 -3.44
CA GLU A 65 8.15 23.15 -2.73
C GLU A 65 7.16 22.54 -3.73
N SER A 66 7.31 21.25 -4.02
CA SER A 66 6.45 20.53 -4.96
C SER A 66 5.42 19.70 -4.20
N ILE A 67 4.16 19.84 -4.60
CA ILE A 67 3.03 19.08 -4.05
C ILE A 67 2.48 18.21 -5.17
N SER A 68 2.29 16.91 -4.91
CA SER A 68 1.70 15.99 -5.88
C SER A 68 0.24 15.71 -5.51
N LEU A 69 -0.68 15.91 -6.46
CA LEU A 69 -2.12 15.70 -6.25
C LEU A 69 -2.71 14.77 -7.32
N TRP A 70 -3.55 13.83 -6.89
CA TRP A 70 -4.35 13.02 -7.80
C TRP A 70 -5.58 13.79 -8.24
N MET A 71 -5.80 13.87 -9.54
CA MET A 71 -6.92 14.57 -10.17
C MET A 71 -7.61 13.64 -11.17
N SER A 72 -8.91 13.79 -11.33
CA SER A 72 -9.71 13.11 -12.35
C SER A 72 -9.40 13.66 -13.75
N ALA A 73 -9.81 12.92 -14.78
CA ALA A 73 -9.69 13.38 -16.17
C ALA A 73 -10.36 14.74 -16.41
N GLU A 74 -11.53 14.97 -15.80
CA GLU A 74 -12.28 16.22 -15.93
C GLU A 74 -11.55 17.39 -15.26
N GLU A 75 -11.02 17.18 -14.05
CA GLU A 75 -10.27 18.18 -13.31
C GLU A 75 -8.94 18.54 -14.00
N VAL A 76 -8.25 17.55 -14.60
CA VAL A 76 -7.04 17.81 -15.40
C VAL A 76 -7.37 18.54 -16.70
N CYS A 77 -8.47 18.21 -17.37
CA CYS A 77 -8.90 18.95 -18.56
C CYS A 77 -9.25 20.41 -18.23
N ALA A 78 -9.84 20.65 -17.07
CA ALA A 78 -10.17 22.01 -16.61
C ALA A 78 -8.94 22.79 -16.12
N SER A 79 -7.96 22.10 -15.51
CA SER A 79 -6.86 22.75 -14.79
C SER A 79 -5.55 22.79 -15.57
N CYS A 80 -5.24 21.77 -16.37
CA CYS A 80 -3.96 21.67 -17.09
C CYS A 80 -4.05 20.83 -18.37
N PRO A 81 -4.86 21.26 -19.37
CA PRO A 81 -5.06 20.51 -20.61
C PRO A 81 -3.76 20.36 -21.43
N ALA A 82 -2.81 21.28 -21.29
CA ALA A 82 -1.54 21.24 -22.00
C ALA A 82 -0.63 20.07 -21.57
N LEU A 83 -0.80 19.53 -20.35
CA LEU A 83 0.00 18.41 -19.85
C LEU A 83 -0.47 17.06 -20.40
N LEU A 84 -1.73 16.96 -20.85
CA LEU A 84 -2.27 15.76 -21.49
C LEU A 84 -1.74 15.59 -22.93
N GLY A 85 -1.46 16.68 -23.64
CA GLY A 85 -1.02 16.67 -25.04
C GLY A 85 0.46 16.35 -25.25
N LYS A 86 1.34 16.70 -24.30
CA LYS A 86 2.80 16.59 -24.49
C LYS A 86 3.34 15.15 -24.52
N ARG A 87 2.60 14.16 -24.00
CA ARG A 87 3.06 12.75 -23.94
C ARG A 87 2.72 11.91 -25.18
N GLN A 88 1.96 12.43 -26.15
CA GLN A 88 1.71 11.69 -27.40
C GLN A 88 2.84 11.81 -28.43
N GLN A 89 3.77 12.75 -28.27
CA GLN A 89 4.87 12.95 -29.22
C GLN A 89 6.23 12.45 -28.73
N ASP A 90 6.44 12.34 -27.41
CA ASP A 90 7.67 11.78 -26.86
C ASP A 90 7.49 10.26 -26.69
N GLY A 91 7.91 9.54 -27.71
CA GLY A 91 7.84 8.09 -27.77
C GLY A 91 8.62 7.47 -26.62
N GLN A 92 7.95 6.60 -25.87
CA GLN A 92 8.32 5.21 -25.69
C GLN A 92 7.51 4.71 -24.51
N TRP A 93 6.48 3.92 -24.84
CA TRP A 93 5.85 3.05 -23.87
C TRP A 93 6.92 2.12 -23.31
N VAL A 94 7.55 2.50 -22.19
CA VAL A 94 7.99 1.49 -21.24
C VAL A 94 6.70 0.99 -20.62
N ARG A 95 6.11 0.05 -21.37
CA ARG A 95 5.30 -1.02 -20.83
C ARG A 95 6.16 -1.64 -19.74
N GLU A 96 6.01 -1.14 -18.51
CA GLU A 96 6.28 -1.99 -17.36
C GLU A 96 5.49 -3.26 -17.66
N GLU A 97 6.24 -4.33 -17.83
CA GLU A 97 5.78 -5.63 -18.25
C GLU A 97 4.95 -6.24 -17.12
N LYS A 98 3.81 -5.64 -16.80
CA LYS A 98 2.66 -6.41 -16.40
C LYS A 98 2.22 -7.09 -17.68
N ALA A 99 2.77 -8.27 -17.92
CA ALA A 99 2.25 -9.22 -18.87
C ALA A 99 0.73 -9.11 -18.82
N ALA A 100 0.16 -8.59 -19.90
CA ALA A 100 -1.24 -8.77 -20.17
C ALA A 100 -1.38 -10.29 -20.25
N ARG A 101 -1.73 -10.92 -19.12
CA ARG A 101 -2.43 -12.19 -19.16
C ARG A 101 -3.56 -11.91 -20.16
N PRO A 102 -3.64 -12.65 -21.28
CA PRO A 102 -4.88 -12.66 -22.04
C PRO A 102 -5.96 -12.88 -21.01
N PHE A 103 -7.01 -12.04 -21.05
CA PHE A 103 -8.22 -12.18 -20.25
C PHE A 103 -8.33 -13.63 -19.84
N ALA A 104 -8.10 -13.89 -18.55
CA ALA A 104 -8.33 -15.21 -18.03
C ALA A 104 -9.80 -15.41 -18.34
N VAL A 105 -10.07 -16.15 -19.42
CA VAL A 105 -11.18 -17.07 -19.46
C VAL A 105 -11.19 -17.61 -18.04
N ASP A 106 -12.28 -17.35 -17.32
CA ASP A 106 -12.63 -18.14 -16.15
C ASP A 106 -12.68 -19.58 -16.67
N VAL A 107 -11.49 -20.19 -16.76
CA VAL A 107 -11.33 -21.62 -16.66
C VAL A 107 -11.98 -21.87 -15.33
N PRO A 108 -13.10 -22.61 -15.27
CA PRO A 108 -13.72 -22.96 -14.01
C PRO A 108 -12.60 -23.53 -13.18
N ARG A 109 -12.15 -22.76 -12.19
CA ARG A 109 -11.07 -23.21 -11.34
C ARG A 109 -11.64 -24.46 -10.72
N ASP A 110 -11.01 -25.58 -11.02
CA ASP A 110 -11.51 -26.87 -10.59
C ASP A 110 -11.73 -26.80 -9.08
N GLU A 111 -13.01 -26.80 -8.70
CA GLU A 111 -13.44 -26.54 -7.33
C GLU A 111 -12.89 -27.66 -6.42
N ALA A 112 -12.71 -28.86 -6.99
CA ALA A 112 -12.02 -29.97 -6.38
C ALA A 112 -10.54 -29.65 -6.08
N SER A 113 -9.79 -29.13 -7.05
CA SER A 113 -8.40 -28.68 -6.83
C SER A 113 -8.28 -27.57 -5.77
N LEU A 114 -9.24 -26.64 -5.70
CA LEU A 114 -9.27 -25.62 -4.65
C LEU A 114 -9.51 -26.23 -3.27
N LEU A 115 -10.46 -27.16 -3.16
CA LEU A 115 -10.74 -27.87 -1.90
C LEU A 115 -9.54 -28.70 -1.44
N GLU A 116 -8.80 -29.32 -2.36
CA GLU A 116 -7.56 -30.04 -2.07
C GLU A 116 -6.50 -29.09 -1.49
N MET A 117 -6.27 -27.93 -2.12
CA MET A 117 -5.36 -26.91 -1.58
C MET A 117 -5.79 -26.41 -0.20
N GLN A 118 -7.09 -26.24 0.04
CA GLN A 118 -7.59 -25.88 1.37
C GLN A 118 -7.33 -26.97 2.41
N ALA A 119 -7.49 -28.24 2.04
CA ALA A 119 -7.15 -29.38 2.90
C ALA A 119 -5.64 -29.45 3.18
N ASP A 120 -4.81 -29.17 2.17
CA ASP A 120 -3.36 -29.11 2.34
C ASP A 120 -2.95 -27.97 3.29
N VAL A 121 -3.55 -26.77 3.15
CA VAL A 121 -3.35 -25.68 4.10
C VAL A 121 -3.70 -26.10 5.53
N ARG A 122 -4.83 -26.79 5.73
CA ARG A 122 -5.20 -27.36 7.06
C ARG A 122 -4.11 -28.29 7.59
N SER A 123 -3.65 -29.24 6.78
CA SER A 123 -2.62 -30.21 7.14
C SER A 123 -1.28 -29.54 7.48
N LEU A 124 -0.86 -28.59 6.66
CA LEU A 124 0.40 -27.85 6.82
C LEU A 124 0.36 -26.94 8.06
N VAL A 125 -0.74 -26.25 8.35
CA VAL A 125 -0.90 -25.44 9.57
C VAL A 125 -0.83 -26.33 10.81
N GLN A 126 -1.55 -27.47 10.81
CA GLN A 126 -1.48 -28.43 11.90
C GLN A 126 -0.06 -29.00 12.07
N ARG A 127 0.63 -29.30 10.97
CA ARG A 127 2.01 -29.79 10.99
C ARG A 127 2.96 -28.74 11.57
N ALA A 128 2.88 -27.49 11.13
CA ALA A 128 3.68 -26.40 11.66
C ALA A 128 3.38 -26.17 13.16
N GLY A 129 2.13 -26.29 13.59
CA GLY A 129 1.75 -26.23 14.99
C GLY A 129 2.35 -27.37 15.83
N ARG A 130 2.37 -28.59 15.31
CA ARG A 130 3.06 -29.73 15.96
C ARG A 130 4.56 -29.48 16.06
N GLN A 131 5.21 -29.06 14.97
CA GLN A 131 6.64 -28.75 14.94
C GLN A 131 7.03 -27.62 15.90
N MET A 132 6.13 -26.66 16.14
CA MET A 132 6.33 -25.57 17.10
C MET A 132 6.11 -26.00 18.57
N SER A 133 5.34 -27.06 18.81
CA SER A 133 5.00 -27.53 20.16
C SER A 133 5.94 -28.64 20.63
N ASP A 134 6.38 -29.50 19.71
CA ASP A 134 7.44 -30.48 19.94
C ASP A 134 8.79 -29.74 19.94
N GLY A 135 9.29 -29.39 21.12
CA GLY A 135 10.59 -28.74 21.31
C GLY A 135 11.82 -29.54 20.83
N GLY A 136 11.62 -30.60 20.03
CA GLY A 136 12.66 -31.44 19.42
C GLY A 136 12.68 -31.42 17.89
N ALA A 137 11.79 -30.68 17.21
CA ALA A 137 11.83 -30.56 15.75
C ALA A 137 12.95 -29.59 15.31
N PRO A 138 13.72 -29.90 14.26
CA PRO A 138 14.69 -28.97 13.70
C PRO A 138 14.00 -27.68 13.21
N GLU A 139 14.58 -26.52 13.49
CA GLU A 139 14.03 -25.20 13.09
C GLU A 139 13.86 -25.09 11.56
N SER A 140 14.74 -25.75 10.79
CA SER A 140 14.64 -25.87 9.33
C SER A 140 13.35 -26.57 8.88
N SER A 141 12.85 -27.51 9.68
CA SER A 141 11.61 -28.25 9.40
C SER A 141 10.38 -27.36 9.53
N ILE A 142 10.38 -26.44 10.50
CA ILE A 142 9.34 -25.42 10.68
C ILE A 142 9.41 -24.42 9.53
N LEU A 143 10.60 -23.88 9.24
CA LEU A 143 10.81 -22.90 8.16
C LEU A 143 10.36 -23.44 6.80
N ASN A 144 10.68 -24.69 6.48
CA ASN A 144 10.25 -25.32 5.23
C ASN A 144 8.71 -25.37 5.13
N THR A 145 8.03 -25.80 6.19
CA THR A 145 6.55 -25.82 6.21
C THR A 145 5.97 -24.41 6.05
N VAL A 146 6.57 -23.43 6.72
CA VAL A 146 6.12 -22.02 6.70
C VAL A 146 6.35 -21.36 5.34
N HIS A 147 7.44 -21.69 4.64
CA HIS A 147 7.68 -21.19 3.29
C HIS A 147 6.63 -21.69 2.30
N VAL A 148 6.24 -22.97 2.38
CA VAL A 148 5.13 -23.52 1.59
C VAL A 148 3.82 -22.82 1.94
N LEU A 149 3.53 -22.67 3.23
CA LEU A 149 2.35 -21.92 3.70
C LEU A 149 2.36 -20.46 3.21
N SER A 150 3.52 -19.81 3.12
CA SER A 150 3.66 -18.43 2.61
C SER A 150 3.33 -18.34 1.12
N ALA A 151 3.69 -19.36 0.34
CA ALA A 151 3.30 -19.45 -1.06
C ALA A 151 1.77 -19.57 -1.21
N TYR A 152 1.13 -20.42 -0.41
CA TYR A 152 -0.33 -20.53 -0.36
C TYR A 152 -1.01 -19.25 0.15
N ALA A 153 -0.43 -18.58 1.14
CA ALA A 153 -0.91 -17.32 1.67
C ALA A 153 -0.85 -16.16 0.66
N SER A 154 -0.12 -16.32 -0.45
CA SER A 154 -0.11 -15.38 -1.57
C SER A 154 -1.29 -15.59 -2.53
N ILE A 155 -2.12 -16.62 -2.30
CA ILE A 155 -3.30 -16.94 -3.11
C ILE A 155 -4.55 -16.48 -2.35
N GLY A 156 -5.17 -15.37 -2.78
CA GLY A 156 -6.27 -14.75 -2.05
C GLY A 156 -7.50 -15.64 -1.82
N SER A 157 -7.80 -16.57 -2.73
CA SER A 157 -8.89 -17.53 -2.56
C SER A 157 -8.70 -18.50 -1.38
N LEU A 158 -7.47 -18.66 -0.90
CA LEU A 158 -7.16 -19.52 0.24
C LEU A 158 -7.18 -18.75 1.57
N ALA A 159 -7.31 -17.43 1.55
CA ALA A 159 -7.29 -16.61 2.75
C ALA A 159 -8.37 -17.04 3.78
N GLY A 160 -9.54 -17.47 3.30
CA GLY A 160 -10.59 -18.08 4.15
C GLY A 160 -10.12 -19.33 4.91
N ALA A 161 -9.42 -20.24 4.24
CA ALA A 161 -8.90 -21.47 4.84
C ALA A 161 -7.84 -21.18 5.93
N PHE A 162 -7.04 -20.12 5.78
CA PHE A 162 -6.09 -19.69 6.81
C PHE A 162 -6.79 -19.17 8.08
N ARG A 163 -7.94 -18.50 7.94
CA ARG A 163 -8.72 -18.06 9.12
C ARG A 163 -9.36 -19.23 9.85
N GLU A 164 -9.91 -20.18 9.11
CA GLU A 164 -10.60 -21.36 9.67
C GLU A 164 -9.65 -22.35 10.36
N THR A 165 -8.37 -22.33 10.03
CA THR A 165 -7.36 -23.28 10.53
C THR A 165 -6.67 -22.86 11.81
N GLY A 166 -6.92 -21.65 12.32
CA GLY A 166 -6.14 -21.09 13.42
C GLY A 166 -4.71 -20.73 13.00
N ALA A 167 -4.47 -20.50 11.69
CA ALA A 167 -3.14 -20.15 11.20
C ALA A 167 -2.63 -18.83 11.80
N LEU A 168 -3.54 -17.88 12.08
CA LEU A 168 -3.19 -16.62 12.72
C LEU A 168 -2.61 -16.84 14.12
N ASP A 169 -3.22 -17.69 14.95
CA ASP A 169 -2.71 -18.00 16.29
C ASP A 169 -1.32 -18.64 16.26
N LEU A 170 -1.08 -19.50 15.26
CA LEU A 170 0.23 -20.08 15.02
C LEU A 170 1.26 -19.01 14.65
N LEU A 171 0.92 -18.11 13.71
CA LEU A 171 1.79 -17.02 13.28
C LEU A 171 2.09 -16.05 14.43
N MET A 172 1.09 -15.76 15.25
CA MET A 172 1.20 -14.98 16.47
C MET A 172 2.19 -15.59 17.48
N LYS A 173 2.18 -16.93 17.63
CA LYS A 173 3.21 -17.62 18.43
C LYS A 173 4.59 -17.57 17.78
N MET A 174 4.66 -17.72 16.45
CA MET A 174 5.91 -17.68 15.70
C MET A 174 6.59 -16.31 15.71
N LEU A 175 5.82 -15.23 15.79
CA LEU A 175 6.36 -13.88 15.98
C LEU A 175 7.16 -13.75 17.29
N CYS A 176 6.85 -14.54 18.31
CA CYS A 176 7.59 -14.58 19.58
C CYS A 176 8.71 -15.64 19.60
N HIS A 177 9.03 -16.27 18.47
CA HIS A 177 10.05 -17.32 18.42
C HIS A 177 11.46 -16.74 18.59
N LYS A 178 12.37 -17.50 19.23
CA LYS A 178 13.77 -17.06 19.45
C LYS A 178 14.51 -16.82 18.12
N GLU A 179 14.30 -17.73 17.17
CA GLU A 179 14.91 -17.65 15.84
C GLU A 179 14.36 -16.50 14.99
N LYS A 180 15.25 -15.64 14.48
CA LYS A 180 14.89 -14.45 13.68
C LYS A 180 14.24 -14.84 12.35
N GLN A 181 14.68 -15.93 11.73
CA GLN A 181 14.10 -16.38 10.45
C GLN A 181 12.63 -16.81 10.59
N VAL A 182 12.29 -17.47 11.71
CA VAL A 182 10.90 -17.90 11.99
C VAL A 182 10.00 -16.68 12.15
N ARG A 183 10.45 -15.68 12.91
CA ARG A 183 9.74 -14.41 13.10
C ARG A 183 9.54 -13.65 11.79
N CYS A 184 10.61 -13.51 11.00
CA CYS A 184 10.57 -12.83 9.71
C CYS A 184 9.61 -13.52 8.73
N SER A 185 9.62 -14.85 8.69
CA SER A 185 8.73 -15.64 7.85
C SER A 185 7.27 -15.50 8.27
N ALA A 186 6.99 -15.51 9.58
CA ALA A 186 5.65 -15.24 10.10
C ALA A 186 5.14 -13.85 9.69
N GLY A 187 5.98 -12.82 9.82
CA GLY A 187 5.64 -11.46 9.38
C GLY A 187 5.37 -11.36 7.88
N LYS A 188 6.17 -12.01 7.03
CA LYS A 188 5.93 -12.05 5.57
C LYS A 188 4.58 -12.70 5.24
N MET A 189 4.26 -13.80 5.91
CA MET A 189 3.00 -14.50 5.70
C MET A 189 1.79 -13.68 6.16
N LEU A 190 1.88 -12.99 7.31
CA LEU A 190 0.84 -12.09 7.80
C LEU A 190 0.59 -10.91 6.83
N ARG A 191 1.66 -10.32 6.25
CA ARG A 191 1.52 -9.31 5.19
C ARG A 191 0.81 -9.86 3.95
N ALA A 192 1.18 -11.07 3.52
CA ALA A 192 0.53 -11.70 2.37
C ALA A 192 -0.98 -11.88 2.64
N LEU A 193 -1.36 -12.42 3.80
CA LEU A 193 -2.76 -12.59 4.18
C LEU A 193 -3.53 -11.27 4.25
N ALA A 194 -2.93 -10.23 4.84
CA ALA A 194 -3.57 -8.92 4.98
C ALA A 194 -3.71 -8.15 3.66
N SER A 195 -3.04 -8.57 2.59
CA SER A 195 -3.06 -7.87 1.30
C SER A 195 -4.18 -8.31 0.35
N HIS A 196 -4.92 -9.38 0.67
CA HIS A 196 -5.94 -9.93 -0.24
C HIS A 196 -7.30 -9.27 -0.17
N ASP A 197 -7.83 -9.04 1.04
CA ASP A 197 -9.16 -8.46 1.23
C ASP A 197 -9.31 -7.79 2.60
N ALA A 198 -10.31 -6.91 2.73
CA ALA A 198 -10.57 -6.17 3.95
C ALA A 198 -10.88 -7.06 5.16
N GLY A 199 -11.52 -8.23 4.94
CA GLY A 199 -11.81 -9.19 6.00
C GLY A 199 -10.55 -9.89 6.52
N SER A 200 -9.67 -10.33 5.61
CA SER A 200 -8.38 -10.93 5.99
C SER A 200 -7.46 -9.92 6.69
N ARG A 201 -7.45 -8.67 6.25
CA ARG A 201 -6.75 -7.56 6.93
C ARG A 201 -7.30 -7.29 8.32
N ALA A 202 -8.62 -7.18 8.46
CA ALA A 202 -9.26 -6.99 9.77
C ALA A 202 -8.95 -8.15 10.72
N SER A 203 -8.99 -9.39 10.21
CA SER A 203 -8.63 -10.58 10.99
C SER A 203 -7.19 -10.54 11.50
N VAL A 204 -6.23 -10.15 10.64
CA VAL A 204 -4.82 -10.00 11.04
C VAL A 204 -4.66 -8.90 12.09
N LEU A 205 -5.26 -7.72 11.88
CA LEU A 205 -5.19 -6.61 12.83
C LEU A 205 -5.80 -6.96 14.19
N LEU A 206 -6.97 -7.62 14.18
CA LEU A 206 -7.62 -8.10 15.40
C LEU A 206 -6.70 -9.08 16.15
N SER A 207 -6.14 -10.07 15.46
CA SER A 207 -5.21 -11.03 16.09
C SER A 207 -3.94 -10.36 16.64
N LEU A 208 -3.40 -9.34 15.96
CA LEU A 208 -2.25 -8.58 16.45
C LEU A 208 -2.60 -7.75 17.69
N SER A 209 -3.80 -7.16 17.72
CA SER A 209 -4.27 -6.34 18.84
C SER A 209 -4.61 -7.15 20.08
N GLN A 210 -5.05 -8.41 19.91
CA GLN A 210 -5.45 -9.30 21.00
C GLN A 210 -4.26 -9.99 21.68
N GLN A 211 -3.07 -9.92 21.09
CA GLN A 211 -1.89 -10.43 21.77
C GLN A 211 -1.45 -9.48 22.87
N ASP A 212 -1.99 -9.67 24.06
CA ASP A 212 -1.51 -8.99 25.26
C ASP A 212 -0.04 -9.36 25.51
N GLY A 213 0.83 -8.35 25.45
CA GLY A 213 2.22 -8.50 25.85
C GLY A 213 3.16 -9.23 24.90
N ILE A 214 2.79 -9.38 23.62
CA ILE A 214 3.72 -9.79 22.54
C ILE A 214 5.02 -8.97 22.58
N GLU A 215 4.90 -7.67 22.86
CA GLU A 215 6.03 -6.74 22.96
C GLU A 215 7.04 -7.09 24.06
N TRP A 216 6.63 -7.70 25.16
CA TRP A 216 7.50 -8.03 26.30
C TRP A 216 8.41 -9.23 26.02
N HIS A 217 7.98 -10.11 25.13
CA HIS A 217 8.72 -11.31 24.73
C HIS A 217 9.59 -11.08 23.48
N MET A 218 9.50 -9.90 22.86
CA MET A 218 10.25 -9.55 21.66
C MET A 218 11.50 -8.71 21.96
N ASP A 219 12.59 -9.03 21.27
CA ASP A 219 13.74 -8.14 21.18
C ASP A 219 13.40 -6.85 20.42
N PHE A 220 14.35 -5.91 20.34
CA PHE A 220 14.14 -4.63 19.66
C PHE A 220 13.78 -4.79 18.18
N ASP A 221 14.47 -5.69 17.46
CA ASP A 221 14.20 -6.02 16.05
C ASP A 221 12.78 -6.59 15.85
N GLY A 222 12.32 -7.44 16.77
CA GLY A 222 10.99 -8.02 16.75
C GLY A 222 9.91 -6.97 16.93
N ARG A 223 10.10 -6.06 17.89
CA ARG A 223 9.20 -4.93 18.12
C ARG A 223 9.14 -3.99 16.91
N TYR A 224 10.28 -3.69 16.29
CA TYR A 224 10.31 -2.90 15.06
C TYR A 224 9.55 -3.60 13.92
N THR A 225 9.76 -4.91 13.74
CA THR A 225 9.06 -5.71 12.72
C THR A 225 7.55 -5.73 12.95
N LEU A 226 7.11 -5.83 14.20
CA LEU A 226 5.69 -5.81 14.57
C LEU A 226 5.07 -4.43 14.28
N LEU A 227 5.76 -3.34 14.63
CA LEU A 227 5.36 -1.97 14.35
C LEU A 227 5.26 -1.70 12.85
N GLU A 228 6.26 -2.14 12.08
CA GLU A 228 6.24 -2.05 10.62
C GLU A 228 5.04 -2.80 10.04
N LEU A 229 4.79 -4.03 10.51
CA LEU A 229 3.66 -4.84 10.06
C LEU A 229 2.32 -4.18 10.40
N PHE A 230 2.17 -3.59 11.59
CA PHE A 230 0.97 -2.86 11.98
C PHE A 230 0.79 -1.58 11.14
N ALA A 231 1.86 -0.83 10.91
CA ALA A 231 1.85 0.36 10.07
C ALA A 231 1.48 0.03 8.62
N GLU A 232 2.05 -1.02 8.03
CA GLU A 232 1.74 -1.45 6.66
C GLU A 232 0.30 -1.94 6.52
N THR A 233 -0.18 -2.75 7.48
CA THR A 233 -1.55 -3.29 7.45
C THR A 233 -2.61 -2.21 7.68
N THR A 234 -2.31 -1.17 8.46
CA THR A 234 -3.20 -0.01 8.64
C THR A 234 -3.06 1.05 7.53
N SER A 235 -1.89 1.15 6.90
CA SER A 235 -1.59 2.08 5.79
C SER A 235 -2.07 1.57 4.42
N SER A 236 -2.34 0.26 4.28
CA SER A 236 -2.84 -0.28 3.01
C SER A 236 -4.12 0.45 2.60
N LYS A 237 -4.02 1.16 1.48
CA LYS A 237 -5.03 2.07 0.94
C LYS A 237 -6.34 1.33 0.70
N GLU A 238 -7.23 1.37 1.67
CA GLU A 238 -8.67 1.08 1.62
C GLU A 238 -9.11 1.29 3.08
N HIS A 239 -9.50 2.46 3.56
CA HIS A 239 -10.57 3.31 3.07
C HIS A 239 -10.16 4.76 3.34
N CYS A 240 -10.07 5.61 2.33
CA CYS A 240 -10.56 6.96 2.56
C CYS A 240 -12.07 6.78 2.77
N MET A 241 -12.52 6.74 4.02
CA MET A 241 -13.91 7.05 4.30
C MET A 241 -14.09 8.48 3.78
N SER A 242 -14.67 8.61 2.59
CA SER A 242 -15.21 9.89 2.16
C SER A 242 -16.29 10.22 3.19
N PHE A 243 -16.00 11.14 4.10
CA PHE A 243 -16.97 11.71 5.05
C PHE A 243 -17.95 12.66 4.33
N GLU A 244 -18.32 12.35 3.10
CA GLU A 244 -19.31 13.10 2.35
C GLU A 244 -20.70 12.58 2.77
N GLY A 245 -21.17 13.08 3.92
CA GLY A 245 -22.54 12.85 4.38
C GLY A 245 -22.75 12.46 5.85
N ILE A 246 -21.70 12.34 6.68
CA ILE A 246 -21.93 12.12 8.12
C ILE A 246 -22.14 13.47 8.80
N HIS A 247 -23.40 13.81 9.07
CA HIS A 247 -23.75 14.91 9.97
C HIS A 247 -23.21 14.60 11.37
N LEU A 248 -22.12 15.26 11.75
CA LEU A 248 -21.69 15.32 13.15
C LEU A 248 -22.79 16.01 13.98
N PRO A 249 -23.16 15.48 15.16
CA PRO A 249 -24.03 16.21 16.07
C PRO A 249 -23.29 17.47 16.51
N GLN A 250 -23.86 18.63 16.20
CA GLN A 250 -23.39 19.91 16.75
C GLN A 250 -23.58 19.88 18.27
N VAL A 251 -22.50 20.17 18.99
CA VAL A 251 -22.53 20.50 20.42
C VAL A 251 -22.69 22.01 20.55
#